data_AF-A0A1W9RG55-F1
#
_entry.id   AF-A0A1W9RG55-F1
#
_cell.length_a   1.000
_cell.length_b   1.000
_cell.length_c   1.000
_cell.angle_alpha   90.00
_cell.angle_beta   90.00
_cell.angle_gamma   90.00
#
_symmetry.space_group_name_H-M   'P 1'
#
loop_
_entity.id
_entity.type
_entity.pdbx_description
1 polymer ?
#
loop_
_entity_poly.entity_id
_entity_poly.type
_entity_poly.pdbx_seq_one_letter_code
_entity_poly.pdbx_strand_id
1 'polypeptide(L)'
;MKKSNWTHLPYLVVSDEEGNLFEIPELRMTGMSLNQFQLPEADDLIPLPEGSDLFQLPERTPIGFHPESGEFVALEEYQGQPVFATAAFMAPAYVQFHRAGFLKKENAPRLPLYAYTAVGWKDGIFFVSGTRIDPDERQDFRHVDLDAIEKAALKMAKNFSGNRLVEHLIENCVFKYGCPAARENRC
;
A
#
# COMPACT_ATOMS: atom_id res chain seq x y z
N MET A 1 -35.06 6.96 -2.74
CA MET A 1 -33.61 6.68 -2.76
C MET A 1 -33.37 5.42 -1.96
N LYS A 2 -32.82 4.36 -2.58
CA LYS A 2 -32.40 3.16 -1.83
C LYS A 2 -31.29 3.61 -0.88
N LYS A 3 -31.44 3.38 0.43
CA LYS A 3 -30.31 3.50 1.37
C LYS A 3 -29.33 2.40 0.97
N SER A 4 -28.34 2.74 0.15
CA SER A 4 -27.24 1.84 -0.19
C SER A 4 -26.54 1.47 1.11
N ASN A 5 -26.47 0.18 1.43
CA ASN A 5 -25.87 -0.28 2.67
C ASN A 5 -24.35 -0.33 2.47
N TRP A 6 -23.64 0.71 2.90
CA TRP A 6 -22.19 0.86 2.77
C TRP A 6 -21.39 0.01 3.79
N THR A 7 -22.03 -1.00 4.39
CA THR A 7 -21.44 -1.90 5.40
C THR A 7 -20.37 -2.84 4.83
N HIS A 8 -20.36 -3.04 3.52
CA HIS A 8 -19.30 -3.81 2.87
C HIS A 8 -17.98 -3.03 2.86
N LEU A 9 -18.04 -1.71 2.69
CA LEU A 9 -16.86 -0.85 2.58
C LEU A 9 -16.09 -0.79 3.92
N PRO A 10 -14.77 -0.99 3.88
CA PRO A 10 -13.88 -0.70 5.00
C PRO A 10 -13.89 0.77 5.41
N TYR A 11 -13.45 1.05 6.64
CA TYR A 11 -13.22 2.39 7.14
C TYR A 11 -12.06 3.06 6.41
N LEU A 12 -12.11 4.39 6.29
CA LEU A 12 -10.98 5.17 5.79
C LEU A 12 -9.80 4.98 6.74
N VAL A 13 -8.61 4.74 6.19
CA VAL A 13 -7.36 4.70 6.95
C VAL A 13 -6.58 5.98 6.67
N VAL A 14 -6.09 6.60 7.73
CA VAL A 14 -5.25 7.81 7.67
C VAL A 14 -3.99 7.62 8.50
N SER A 15 -3.06 8.55 8.36
CA SER A 15 -1.83 8.60 9.16
C SER A 15 -1.76 9.92 9.93
N ASP A 16 -1.19 9.92 11.12
CA ASP A 16 -0.74 11.13 11.81
C ASP A 16 0.63 11.61 11.28
N GLU A 17 1.20 12.64 11.90
CA GLU A 17 2.53 13.17 11.57
C GLU A 17 3.68 12.22 11.90
N GLU A 18 3.49 11.29 12.84
CA GLU A 18 4.51 10.32 13.26
C GLU A 18 4.54 9.07 12.36
N GLY A 19 3.53 8.92 11.48
CA GLY A 19 3.39 7.76 10.61
C GLY A 19 2.53 6.64 11.18
N ASN A 20 1.85 6.88 12.31
CA ASN A 20 0.94 5.89 12.88
C ASN A 20 -0.36 5.87 12.07
N LEU A 21 -0.77 4.66 11.67
CA LEU A 21 -1.98 4.44 10.90
C LEU A 21 -3.16 4.15 11.81
N PHE A 22 -4.31 4.75 11.51
CA PHE A 22 -5.56 4.51 12.24
C PHE A 22 -6.77 4.74 11.33
N GLU A 23 -7.90 4.16 11.71
CA GLU A 23 -9.16 4.29 11.00
C GLU A 23 -9.98 5.52 11.43
N ILE A 24 -10.82 6.02 10.50
CA ILE A 24 -11.82 7.04 10.76
C ILE A 24 -13.21 6.37 10.71
N PRO A 25 -13.84 6.08 11.87
CA PRO A 25 -15.09 5.31 11.94
C PRO A 25 -16.26 5.93 11.16
N GLU A 26 -16.28 7.26 11.07
CA GLU A 26 -17.33 8.05 10.41
C GLU A 26 -17.25 7.97 8.88
N LEU A 27 -16.08 7.62 8.33
CA LEU A 27 -15.81 7.64 6.90
C LEU A 27 -15.52 6.23 6.37
N ARG A 28 -15.78 6.04 5.08
CA ARG A 28 -15.44 4.82 4.34
C ARG A 28 -14.28 5.06 3.41
N MET A 29 -13.51 3.99 3.15
CA MET A 29 -12.39 4.04 2.22
C MET A 29 -12.85 4.49 0.84
N THR A 30 -11.97 5.19 0.14
CA THR A 30 -12.23 5.63 -1.23
C THR A 30 -11.08 5.26 -2.14
N GLY A 31 -11.43 4.94 -3.37
CA GLY A 31 -10.51 4.79 -4.47
C GLY A 31 -10.51 6.02 -5.36
N MET A 32 -9.51 6.11 -6.23
CA MET A 32 -9.42 7.11 -7.27
C MET A 32 -8.97 6.48 -8.59
N SER A 33 -9.69 6.79 -9.65
CA SER A 33 -9.27 6.57 -11.02
C SER A 33 -9.06 7.92 -11.70
N LEU A 34 -7.86 8.16 -12.21
CA LEU A 34 -7.42 9.47 -12.70
C LEU A 34 -7.63 10.57 -11.64
N ASN A 35 -8.61 11.46 -11.86
CA ASN A 35 -8.97 12.56 -10.97
C ASN A 35 -10.39 12.41 -10.39
N GLN A 36 -10.98 11.22 -10.47
CA GLN A 36 -12.33 10.95 -10.00
C GLN A 36 -12.30 10.00 -8.80
N PHE A 37 -12.96 10.40 -7.73
CA PHE A 37 -13.16 9.56 -6.56
C PHE A 37 -14.24 8.53 -6.84
N GLN A 38 -14.00 7.30 -6.38
CA GLN A 38 -14.85 6.15 -6.62
C GLN A 38 -14.91 5.31 -5.34
N LEU A 39 -16.01 4.57 -5.20
CA LEU A 39 -16.16 3.57 -4.16
C LEU A 39 -15.80 2.21 -4.75
N PRO A 40 -14.84 1.48 -4.18
CA PRO A 40 -14.57 0.11 -4.62
C PRO A 40 -15.82 -0.76 -4.43
N GLU A 41 -16.10 -1.63 -5.40
CA GLU A 41 -17.14 -2.65 -5.23
C GLU A 41 -16.68 -3.71 -4.22
N ALA A 42 -17.62 -4.48 -3.65
CA ALA A 42 -17.28 -5.54 -2.70
C ALA A 42 -16.32 -6.60 -3.29
N ASP A 43 -16.51 -6.94 -4.56
CA ASP A 43 -15.68 -7.92 -5.29
C ASP A 43 -14.31 -7.36 -5.71
N ASP A 44 -14.12 -6.04 -5.60
CA ASP A 44 -12.84 -5.36 -5.87
C ASP A 44 -11.94 -5.29 -4.64
N LEU A 45 -12.40 -5.77 -3.49
CA LEU A 45 -11.72 -5.66 -2.21
C LEU A 45 -11.19 -7.02 -1.76
N ILE A 46 -9.89 -7.08 -1.54
CA ILE A 46 -9.21 -8.24 -0.97
C ILE A 46 -8.53 -7.85 0.35
N PRO A 47 -8.34 -8.78 1.29
CA PRO A 47 -7.40 -8.58 2.39
C PRO A 47 -6.03 -8.14 1.86
N LEU A 48 -5.37 -7.23 2.57
CA LEU A 48 -4.02 -6.79 2.21
C LEU A 48 -3.10 -8.02 2.09
N PRO A 49 -2.50 -8.27 0.91
CA PRO A 49 -1.63 -9.43 0.73
C PRO A 49 -0.44 -9.40 1.68
N GLU A 50 -0.04 -10.55 2.20
CA GLU A 50 1.15 -10.66 3.05
C GLU A 50 2.41 -10.23 2.28
N GLY A 51 3.28 -9.46 2.95
CA GLY A 51 4.48 -8.87 2.33
C GLY A 51 4.22 -7.58 1.56
N SER A 52 3.01 -7.01 1.64
CA SER A 52 2.71 -5.65 1.17
C SER A 52 3.20 -4.58 2.15
N ASP A 53 3.48 -3.39 1.64
CA ASP A 53 3.88 -2.24 2.44
C ASP A 53 2.75 -1.21 2.55
N LEU A 54 2.72 -0.47 3.66
CA LEU A 54 1.81 0.66 3.87
C LEU A 54 2.60 1.96 3.90
N PHE A 55 2.03 3.01 3.31
CA PHE A 55 2.66 4.31 3.18
C PHE A 55 1.74 5.43 3.65
N GLN A 56 2.29 6.30 4.51
CA GLN A 56 1.82 7.67 4.63
C GLN A 56 2.17 8.43 3.35
N LEU A 57 1.26 9.29 2.89
CA LEU A 57 1.46 10.15 1.73
C LEU A 57 1.55 11.62 2.20
N PRO A 58 2.76 12.17 2.40
CA PRO A 58 2.94 13.52 2.90
C PRO A 58 2.25 14.57 2.01
N GLU A 59 1.71 15.62 2.64
CA GLU A 59 1.04 16.75 1.99
C GLU A 59 -0.11 16.34 1.06
N ARG A 60 -0.75 15.20 1.35
CA ARG A 60 -1.94 14.73 0.64
C ARG A 60 -3.08 14.53 1.63
N THR A 61 -4.15 15.27 1.39
CA THR A 61 -5.36 15.21 2.21
C THR A 61 -6.15 13.96 1.85
N PRO A 62 -6.44 13.05 2.80
CA PRO A 62 -7.25 11.87 2.54
C PRO A 62 -8.67 12.25 2.13
N ILE A 63 -9.24 11.47 1.22
CA ILE A 63 -10.66 11.53 0.86
C ILE A 63 -11.38 10.33 1.45
N GLY A 64 -12.38 10.58 2.28
CA GLY A 64 -13.31 9.57 2.77
C GLY A 64 -14.67 9.71 2.11
N PHE A 65 -15.48 8.66 2.17
CA PHE A 65 -16.89 8.74 1.80
C PHE A 65 -17.76 8.73 3.05
N HIS A 66 -18.64 9.73 3.17
CA HIS A 66 -19.54 9.85 4.31
C HIS A 66 -20.86 9.13 4.00
N PRO A 67 -21.18 8.01 4.66
CA PRO A 67 -22.29 7.14 4.27
C PRO A 67 -23.68 7.77 4.46
N GLU A 68 -23.84 8.71 5.41
CA GLU A 68 -25.13 9.36 5.65
C GLU A 68 -25.47 10.46 4.64
N SER A 69 -24.52 11.33 4.29
CA SER A 69 -24.70 12.38 3.29
C SER A 69 -24.55 11.84 1.86
N GLY A 70 -23.78 10.77 1.66
CA GLY A 70 -23.45 10.23 0.35
C GLY A 70 -22.39 11.05 -0.40
N GLU A 71 -21.56 11.80 0.32
CA GLU A 71 -20.58 12.72 -0.26
C GLU A 71 -19.14 12.26 0.00
N PHE A 72 -18.24 12.66 -0.90
CA PHE A 72 -16.79 12.56 -0.70
C PHE A 72 -16.32 13.74 0.14
N VAL A 73 -15.63 13.45 1.24
CA VAL A 73 -15.18 14.42 2.24
C VAL A 73 -13.66 14.42 2.29
N ALA A 74 -13.07 15.60 2.15
CA ALA A 74 -11.65 15.82 2.42
C ALA A 74 -11.44 15.98 3.93
N LEU A 75 -10.55 15.18 4.50
CA LEU A 75 -10.26 15.21 5.93
C LEU A 75 -8.85 15.75 6.15
N GLU A 76 -8.72 17.03 6.46
CA GLU A 76 -7.41 17.65 6.73
C GLU A 76 -6.93 17.41 8.15
N GLU A 77 -7.85 17.34 9.10
CA GLU A 77 -7.58 17.16 10.52
C GLU A 77 -8.59 16.19 11.13
N TYR A 78 -8.15 15.45 12.14
CA TYR A 78 -8.99 14.62 12.99
C TYR A 78 -8.64 14.88 14.45
N GLN A 79 -9.66 15.18 15.27
CA GLN A 79 -9.49 15.56 16.69
C GLN A 79 -8.48 16.71 16.91
N GLY A 80 -8.41 17.65 15.96
CA GLY A 80 -7.53 18.82 16.02
C GLY A 80 -6.06 18.53 15.69
N GLN A 81 -5.76 17.36 15.11
CA GLN A 81 -4.43 17.00 14.61
C GLN A 81 -4.48 16.79 13.10
N PRO A 82 -3.45 17.22 12.34
CA PRO A 82 -3.40 16.99 10.90
C PRO A 82 -3.32 15.49 10.58
N VAL A 83 -3.98 15.10 9.49
CA VAL A 83 -3.94 13.73 9.01
C VAL A 83 -3.55 13.66 7.53
N PHE A 84 -2.95 12.55 7.15
CA PHE A 84 -2.42 12.33 5.82
C PHE A 84 -3.05 11.11 5.17
N ALA A 85 -3.16 11.17 3.85
CA ALA A 85 -3.62 10.05 3.06
C ALA A 85 -2.68 8.86 3.20
N THR A 86 -3.26 7.67 3.11
CA THR A 86 -2.51 6.41 3.20
C THR A 86 -2.75 5.58 1.95
N ALA A 87 -1.78 4.74 1.62
CA ALA A 87 -1.87 3.81 0.51
C ALA A 87 -1.12 2.52 0.82
N ALA A 88 -1.51 1.44 0.14
CA ALA A 88 -0.78 0.19 0.15
C ALA A 88 0.01 0.03 -1.15
N PHE A 89 1.21 -0.54 -1.06
CA PHE A 89 1.91 -1.15 -2.18
C PHE A 89 1.80 -2.66 -2.03
N MET A 90 0.93 -3.24 -2.84
CA MET A 90 0.62 -4.66 -2.74
C MET A 90 1.83 -5.52 -3.10
N ALA A 91 1.93 -6.67 -2.44
CA ALA A 91 2.88 -7.71 -2.77
C ALA A 91 2.81 -8.11 -4.26
N PRO A 92 3.86 -8.74 -4.81
CA PRO A 92 3.83 -9.30 -6.17
C PRO A 92 2.64 -10.23 -6.39
N ALA A 93 2.31 -10.50 -7.65
CA ALA A 93 1.15 -11.28 -8.11
C ALA A 93 -0.21 -10.57 -8.08
N TYR A 94 -0.30 -9.34 -7.57
CA TYR A 94 -1.56 -8.58 -7.49
C TYR A 94 -1.58 -7.36 -8.42
N VAL A 95 -2.76 -7.01 -8.91
CA VAL A 95 -3.01 -5.80 -9.71
C VAL A 95 -3.92 -4.84 -8.94
N GLN A 96 -3.57 -3.55 -8.91
CA GLN A 96 -4.42 -2.53 -8.31
C GLN A 96 -5.57 -2.14 -9.25
N PHE A 97 -6.77 -1.95 -8.69
CA PHE A 97 -7.90 -1.37 -9.43
C PHE A 97 -7.99 0.13 -9.19
N HIS A 98 -7.84 0.56 -7.94
CA HIS A 98 -7.96 1.96 -7.55
C HIS A 98 -6.69 2.46 -6.86
N ARG A 99 -6.34 3.72 -7.15
CA ARG A 99 -5.34 4.45 -6.35
C ARG A 99 -5.98 4.97 -5.07
N ALA A 100 -5.20 5.26 -4.05
CA ALA A 100 -5.69 5.94 -2.85
C ALA A 100 -6.38 7.27 -3.21
N GLY A 101 -7.56 7.50 -2.62
CA GLY A 101 -8.29 8.75 -2.76
C GLY A 101 -7.65 9.86 -1.93
N PHE A 102 -7.08 10.86 -2.60
CA PHE A 102 -6.50 12.02 -1.93
C PHE A 102 -6.55 13.28 -2.80
N LEU A 103 -6.46 14.44 -2.15
CA LEU A 103 -6.13 15.71 -2.79
C LEU A 103 -4.67 16.06 -2.54
N LYS A 104 -3.97 16.45 -3.60
CA LYS A 104 -2.56 16.85 -3.54
C LYS A 104 -2.47 18.34 -3.19
N LYS A 105 -1.78 18.69 -2.11
CA LYS A 105 -1.45 20.10 -1.80
C LYS A 105 -0.40 20.65 -2.76
N GLU A 106 -0.34 21.96 -2.91
CA GLU A 106 0.55 22.65 -3.87
C GLU A 106 2.03 22.26 -3.69
N ASN A 107 2.50 22.24 -2.44
CA ASN A 107 3.88 21.94 -2.08
C ASN A 107 4.15 20.44 -1.84
N ALA A 108 3.24 19.55 -2.23
CA ALA A 108 3.39 18.15 -1.91
C ALA A 108 4.60 17.51 -2.62
N PRO A 109 5.46 16.78 -1.90
CA PRO A 109 6.67 16.22 -2.47
C PRO A 109 6.35 15.19 -3.55
N ARG A 110 7.32 15.00 -4.44
CA ARG A 110 7.27 13.94 -5.44
C ARG A 110 7.38 12.60 -4.72
N LEU A 111 6.36 11.77 -4.90
CA LEU A 111 6.39 10.41 -4.41
C LEU A 111 7.27 9.52 -5.31
N PRO A 112 7.93 8.50 -4.74
CA PRO A 112 8.52 7.40 -5.51
C PRO A 112 7.53 6.76 -6.48
N LEU A 113 8.03 6.00 -7.46
CA LEU A 113 7.19 5.32 -8.44
C LEU A 113 6.66 3.99 -7.88
N TYR A 114 5.74 4.07 -6.92
CA TYR A 114 5.00 2.92 -6.41
C TYR A 114 3.54 2.92 -6.86
N ALA A 115 2.93 1.74 -6.82
CA ALA A 115 1.51 1.53 -6.99
C ALA A 115 0.77 1.89 -5.68
N TYR A 116 0.38 3.15 -5.53
CA TYR A 116 -0.31 3.68 -4.35
C TYR A 116 -1.79 3.26 -4.33
N THR A 117 -2.04 2.03 -3.92
CA THR A 117 -3.36 1.38 -3.93
C THR A 117 -4.25 1.90 -2.80
N ALA A 118 -5.55 2.02 -3.07
CA ALA A 118 -6.53 2.34 -2.03
C ALA A 118 -6.53 1.28 -0.92
N VAL A 119 -6.50 1.73 0.32
CA VAL A 119 -6.47 0.89 1.52
C VAL A 119 -7.56 1.32 2.51
N GLY A 120 -8.13 0.36 3.22
CA GLY A 120 -9.08 0.59 4.29
C GLY A 120 -8.96 -0.46 5.38
N TRP A 121 -9.65 -0.23 6.50
CA TRP A 121 -9.60 -1.11 7.68
C TRP A 121 -10.98 -1.69 7.99
N LYS A 122 -11.04 -2.99 8.24
CA LYS A 122 -12.29 -3.68 8.57
C LYS A 122 -12.00 -4.98 9.30
N ASP A 123 -12.80 -5.28 10.33
CA ASP A 123 -12.76 -6.56 11.06
C ASP A 123 -11.35 -6.96 11.56
N GLY A 124 -10.55 -5.96 11.96
CA GLY A 124 -9.21 -6.16 12.51
C GLY A 124 -8.10 -6.38 11.48
N ILE A 125 -8.38 -6.20 10.18
CA ILE A 125 -7.39 -6.34 9.11
C ILE A 125 -7.51 -5.22 8.06
N PHE A 126 -6.43 -5.02 7.31
CA PHE A 126 -6.42 -4.13 6.15
C PHE A 126 -7.04 -4.80 4.93
N PHE A 127 -7.76 -4.01 4.15
CA PHE A 127 -8.28 -4.36 2.83
C PHE A 127 -7.73 -3.38 1.79
N VAL A 128 -7.53 -3.88 0.58
CA VAL A 128 -7.03 -3.10 -0.56
C VAL A 128 -7.89 -3.33 -1.79
N SER A 129 -7.89 -2.36 -2.71
CA SER A 129 -8.61 -2.51 -3.96
C SER A 129 -7.76 -3.11 -5.09
N GLY A 130 -8.01 -4.37 -5.39
CA GLY A 130 -7.27 -5.13 -6.39
C GLY A 130 -7.60 -6.61 -6.36
N THR A 131 -6.87 -7.38 -7.17
CA THR A 131 -7.03 -8.83 -7.23
C THR A 131 -5.71 -9.52 -7.53
N ARG A 132 -5.62 -10.82 -7.21
CA ARG A 132 -4.48 -11.66 -7.60
C ARG A 132 -4.63 -12.03 -9.08
N ILE A 133 -3.57 -11.84 -9.85
CA ILE A 133 -3.52 -12.16 -11.28
C ILE A 133 -2.53 -13.27 -11.62
N ASP A 134 -1.52 -13.50 -10.78
CA ASP A 134 -0.54 -14.56 -10.99
C ASP A 134 -0.78 -15.70 -9.97
N PRO A 135 -1.20 -16.89 -10.40
CA PRO A 135 -1.44 -18.01 -9.49
C PRO A 135 -0.14 -18.64 -8.97
N ASP A 136 1.02 -18.32 -9.56
CA ASP A 136 2.31 -18.83 -9.10
C ASP A 136 2.63 -18.26 -7.71
N GLU A 137 2.92 -19.15 -6.76
CA GLU A 137 3.24 -18.80 -5.38
C GLU A 137 4.73 -18.59 -5.13
N ARG A 138 5.61 -18.76 -6.12
CA ARG A 138 7.07 -18.61 -5.91
C ARG A 138 7.46 -17.29 -5.25
N GLN A 139 6.74 -16.21 -5.62
CA GLN A 139 6.97 -14.85 -5.12
C GLN A 139 6.20 -14.54 -3.82
N ASP A 140 5.39 -15.47 -3.31
CA ASP A 140 4.65 -15.25 -2.06
C ASP A 140 5.65 -15.15 -0.89
N PHE A 141 5.41 -14.15 -0.04
CA PHE A 141 6.29 -13.83 1.08
C PHE A 141 6.57 -15.01 2.03
N ARG A 142 5.59 -15.93 2.17
CA ARG A 142 5.71 -17.13 3.02
C ARG A 142 6.81 -18.10 2.58
N HIS A 143 7.25 -18.03 1.31
CA HIS A 143 8.33 -18.88 0.79
C HIS A 143 9.71 -18.18 0.82
N VAL A 144 9.76 -16.96 1.34
CA VAL A 144 10.96 -16.14 1.41
C VAL A 144 11.68 -16.38 2.74
N ASP A 145 12.87 -16.97 2.67
CA ASP A 145 13.78 -17.11 3.83
C ASP A 145 14.79 -15.95 3.84
N LEU A 146 14.48 -14.91 4.62
CA LEU A 146 15.29 -13.69 4.72
C LEU A 146 16.71 -13.97 5.24
N ASP A 147 16.86 -14.91 6.18
CA ASP A 147 18.16 -15.28 6.74
C ASP A 147 19.03 -15.99 5.70
N ALA A 148 18.42 -16.87 4.90
CA ALA A 148 19.11 -17.53 3.80
C ALA A 148 19.56 -16.52 2.73
N ILE A 149 18.73 -15.54 2.42
CA ILE A 149 19.03 -14.48 1.45
C ILE A 149 20.19 -13.62 1.94
N GLU A 150 20.18 -13.18 3.21
CA GLU A 150 21.27 -12.39 3.77
C GLU A 150 22.59 -13.16 3.73
N LYS A 151 22.59 -14.43 4.13
CA LYS A 151 23.80 -15.29 4.06
C LYS A 151 24.29 -15.47 2.62
N ALA A 152 23.38 -15.68 1.67
CA ALA A 152 23.71 -15.82 0.25
C ALA A 152 24.30 -14.52 -0.32
N ALA A 153 23.72 -13.37 0.03
CA ALA A 153 24.20 -12.06 -0.36
C ALA A 153 25.62 -11.81 0.14
N LEU A 154 25.89 -12.01 1.44
CA LEU A 154 27.23 -11.84 2.00
C LEU A 154 28.26 -12.79 1.36
N LYS A 155 27.88 -14.04 1.07
CA LYS A 155 28.74 -15.00 0.36
C LYS A 155 29.02 -14.54 -1.07
N MET A 156 28.02 -14.02 -1.78
CA MET A 156 28.16 -13.53 -3.15
C MET A 156 29.04 -12.27 -3.21
N ALA A 157 28.89 -11.32 -2.27
CA ALA A 157 29.78 -10.17 -2.14
C ALA A 157 31.24 -10.59 -1.97
N LYS A 158 31.50 -11.62 -1.15
CA LYS A 158 32.85 -12.14 -0.92
C LYS A 158 33.42 -12.82 -2.16
N ASN A 159 32.63 -13.62 -2.86
CA ASN A 159 33.08 -14.40 -4.01
C ASN A 159 33.35 -13.54 -5.25
N PHE A 160 32.68 -12.39 -5.37
CA PHE A 160 32.78 -11.49 -6.52
C PHE A 160 33.23 -10.08 -6.09
N SER A 161 34.28 -10.01 -5.28
CA SER A 161 34.83 -8.73 -4.84
C SER A 161 35.27 -7.87 -6.02
N GLY A 162 34.87 -6.59 -6.02
CA GLY A 162 35.13 -5.64 -7.12
C GLY A 162 34.17 -5.74 -8.31
N ASN A 163 33.20 -6.67 -8.30
CA ASN A 163 32.15 -6.72 -9.32
C ASN A 163 31.02 -5.73 -8.98
N ARG A 164 31.00 -4.61 -9.70
CA ARG A 164 30.02 -3.51 -9.51
C ARG A 164 28.55 -3.94 -9.67
N LEU A 165 28.27 -4.96 -10.50
CA LEU A 165 26.90 -5.46 -10.67
C LEU A 165 26.46 -6.23 -9.43
N VAL A 166 27.31 -7.12 -8.94
CA VAL A 166 27.03 -7.93 -7.74
C VAL A 166 26.88 -7.02 -6.51
N GLU A 167 27.76 -6.04 -6.37
CA GLU A 167 27.64 -4.99 -5.35
C GLU A 167 26.29 -4.27 -5.44
N HIS A 168 25.88 -3.84 -6.65
CA HIS A 168 24.58 -3.18 -6.82
C HIS A 168 23.40 -4.08 -6.42
N LEU A 169 23.39 -5.36 -6.85
CA LEU A 169 22.31 -6.30 -6.55
C LEU A 169 22.19 -6.54 -5.04
N ILE A 170 23.31 -6.67 -4.35
CA ILE A 170 23.35 -6.91 -2.91
C ILE A 170 22.96 -5.65 -2.14
N GLU A 171 23.67 -4.54 -2.38
CA GLU A 171 23.48 -3.32 -1.61
C GLU A 171 22.12 -2.66 -1.87
N ASN A 172 21.69 -2.60 -3.14
CA ASN A 172 20.44 -1.93 -3.50
C ASN A 172 19.25 -2.88 -3.53
N CYS A 173 19.32 -3.98 -4.29
CA CYS A 173 18.13 -4.82 -4.50
C CYS A 173 17.79 -5.67 -3.27
N VAL A 174 18.80 -6.28 -2.63
CA VAL A 174 18.59 -7.14 -1.45
C VAL A 174 18.47 -6.29 -0.18
N PHE A 175 19.49 -5.51 0.18
CA PHE A 175 19.51 -4.85 1.50
C PHE A 175 18.71 -3.56 1.58
N LYS A 176 18.73 -2.72 0.54
CA LYS A 176 18.03 -1.43 0.58
C LYS A 176 16.56 -1.52 0.22
N TYR A 177 16.24 -2.19 -0.89
CA TYR A 177 14.88 -2.27 -1.40
C TYR A 177 14.14 -3.53 -0.94
N GLY A 178 14.85 -4.57 -0.52
CA GLY A 178 14.22 -5.84 -0.14
C GLY A 178 13.40 -6.45 -1.27
N CYS A 179 13.78 -6.24 -2.53
CA CYS A 179 12.97 -6.59 -3.69
C CYS A 179 12.68 -8.11 -3.71
N PRO A 180 11.41 -8.56 -3.74
CA PRO A 180 11.06 -9.99 -3.80
C PRO A 180 11.77 -10.73 -4.95
N ALA A 181 11.97 -10.08 -6.09
CA ALA A 181 12.72 -10.68 -7.21
C ALA A 181 14.21 -10.93 -6.88
N ALA A 182 14.81 -10.13 -5.98
CA ALA A 182 16.17 -10.38 -5.49
C ALA A 182 16.22 -11.52 -4.45
N ARG A 183 15.07 -11.88 -3.86
CA ARG A 183 14.90 -12.93 -2.85
C ARG A 183 14.79 -14.33 -3.44
N GLU A 184 14.46 -14.45 -4.73
CA GLU A 184 14.28 -15.73 -5.42
C GLU A 184 15.53 -16.33 -6.06
N ASN A 185 16.68 -15.65 -6.01
CA ASN A 185 17.92 -16.15 -6.61
C ASN A 185 18.53 -17.30 -5.78
N ARG A 186 17.90 -18.48 -5.87
CA ARG A 186 18.52 -19.77 -5.57
C ARG A 186 19.56 -20.08 -6.66
N CYS A 187 20.73 -19.47 -6.54
CA CYS A 187 21.96 -19.88 -7.22
C CYS A 187 22.93 -20.48 -6.19
#